data_AF-A0A1Y2T2H1-F1
#
_entry.id   AF-A0A1Y2T2H1-F1
#
_cell.length_a   1.000
_cell.length_b   1.000
_cell.length_c   1.000
_cell.angle_alpha   90.00
_cell.angle_beta   90.00
_cell.angle_gamma   90.00
#
_symmetry.space_group_name_H-M   'P 1'
#
loop_
_entity.id
_entity.type
_entity.pdbx_description
1 polymer ?
#
loop_
_entity_poly.entity_id
_entity_poly.type
_entity_poly.pdbx_seq_one_letter_code
_entity_poly.pdbx_strand_id
1 'polypeptide(L)'
;MARSTARKRAMNTLFEADIRGQEFTDLLDARIVYPGAQTPLPTYAIEIVRGVASHRRTIDKALGEALNSWEVKRMPAIDRALARMAAWEILYNEEIQAGVAIDEALSLAKKYSGEDTPDLLFGVLSTVDQKSAEILADEIAWQNERAALAAADEADADAPTQDASAPAEDTPSDEPTSEESLFSPAEDSADSITEDPQGN
;
A
#
# COMPACT_ATOMS: atom_id res chain seq x y z
N MET A 1 -12.18 25.20 9.08
CA MET A 1 -12.43 24.47 10.35
C MET A 1 -12.54 22.96 10.13
N ALA A 2 -13.56 22.45 9.44
CA ALA A 2 -13.73 21.00 9.23
C ALA A 2 -12.58 20.37 8.42
N ARG A 3 -12.20 20.97 7.28
CA ARG A 3 -11.08 20.50 6.44
C ARG A 3 -9.73 20.57 7.15
N SER A 4 -9.43 21.65 7.88
CA SER A 4 -8.19 21.76 8.66
C SER A 4 -8.08 20.67 9.76
N THR A 5 -9.20 20.32 10.39
CA THR A 5 -9.24 19.20 11.35
C THR A 5 -9.00 17.86 10.64
N ALA A 6 -9.62 17.66 9.48
CA ALA A 6 -9.41 16.46 8.67
C ALA A 6 -7.95 16.31 8.21
N ARG A 7 -7.31 17.37 7.71
CA ARG A 7 -5.88 17.37 7.35
C ARG A 7 -4.99 16.98 8.52
N LYS A 8 -5.21 17.58 9.69
CA LYS A 8 -4.48 17.18 10.90
C LYS A 8 -4.66 15.68 11.20
N ARG A 9 -5.88 15.16 11.06
CA ARG A 9 -6.14 13.73 11.31
C ARG A 9 -5.48 12.84 10.26
N ALA A 10 -5.48 13.23 8.98
CA ALA A 10 -4.77 12.52 7.93
C ALA A 10 -3.25 12.51 8.17
N MET A 11 -2.67 13.67 8.44
CA MET A 11 -1.25 13.84 8.80
C MET A 11 -0.87 12.93 9.97
N ASN A 12 -1.65 12.92 11.04
CA ASN A 12 -1.38 12.04 12.20
C ASN A 12 -1.42 10.55 11.84
N THR A 13 -2.37 10.12 11.00
CA THR A 13 -2.47 8.72 10.56
C THR A 13 -1.27 8.33 9.69
N LEU A 14 -0.88 9.18 8.73
CA LEU A 14 0.28 8.94 7.86
C LEU A 14 1.59 8.87 8.69
N PHE A 15 1.75 9.80 9.62
CA PHE A 15 2.88 9.83 10.56
C PHE A 15 2.92 8.56 11.42
N GLU A 16 1.79 8.16 12.00
CA GLU A 16 1.70 6.97 12.84
C GLU A 16 2.10 5.70 12.07
N ALA A 17 1.62 5.54 10.84
CA ALA A 17 1.96 4.39 10.01
C ALA A 17 3.45 4.36 9.65
N ASP A 18 4.02 5.51 9.26
CA ASP A 18 5.44 5.65 8.97
C ASP A 18 6.33 5.25 10.15
N ILE A 19 5.99 5.72 11.37
CA ILE A 19 6.76 5.42 12.59
C ILE A 19 6.65 3.93 12.96
N ARG A 20 5.51 3.29 12.66
CA ARG A 20 5.29 1.87 12.93
C ARG A 20 5.82 0.95 11.83
N GLY A 21 6.23 1.49 10.68
CA GLY A 21 6.55 0.70 9.50
C GLY A 21 5.36 -0.12 8.99
N GLN A 22 4.13 0.36 9.23
CA GLN A 22 2.90 -0.29 8.81
C GLN A 22 2.40 0.33 7.50
N GLU A 23 1.73 -0.46 6.65
CA GLU A 23 1.09 0.09 5.45
C GLU A 23 -0.07 1.05 5.81
N PHE A 24 -0.20 2.11 5.00
CA PHE A 24 -1.13 3.22 5.28
C PHE A 24 -2.58 2.76 5.31
N THR A 25 -2.97 1.89 4.39
CA THR A 25 -4.33 1.33 4.30
C THR A 25 -4.68 0.49 5.51
N ASP A 26 -3.75 -0.36 5.96
CA ASP A 26 -3.97 -1.26 7.09
C ASP A 26 -4.18 -0.47 8.39
N LEU A 27 -3.34 0.55 8.63
CA LEU A 27 -3.53 1.42 9.79
C LEU A 27 -4.82 2.24 9.67
N LEU A 28 -5.14 2.74 8.48
CA LEU A 28 -6.36 3.50 8.24
C LEU A 28 -7.60 2.68 8.57
N ASP A 29 -7.69 1.44 8.09
CA ASP A 29 -8.84 0.56 8.34
C ASP A 29 -8.98 0.27 9.84
N ALA A 30 -7.87 0.03 10.54
CA ALA A 30 -7.87 -0.09 11.99
C ALA A 30 -8.36 1.19 12.70
N ARG A 31 -8.01 2.38 12.19
CA ARG A 31 -8.41 3.68 12.78
C ARG A 31 -9.86 4.05 12.46
N ILE A 32 -10.44 3.55 11.37
CA ILE A 32 -11.87 3.71 11.08
C ILE A 32 -12.70 2.95 12.11
N VAL A 33 -12.30 1.73 12.47
CA VAL A 33 -13.00 0.90 13.47
C VAL A 33 -12.69 1.35 14.90
N TYR A 34 -11.41 1.63 15.18
CA TYR A 34 -10.90 2.03 16.49
C TYR A 34 -10.14 3.36 16.37
N PRO A 35 -10.86 4.50 16.44
CA PRO A 35 -10.25 5.81 16.31
C PRO A 35 -9.22 6.07 17.42
N GLY A 36 -8.04 6.56 17.04
CA GLY A 36 -6.99 6.96 17.99
C GLY A 36 -7.32 8.21 18.82
N ALA A 37 -8.52 8.78 18.66
CA ALA A 37 -9.01 9.92 19.42
C ALA A 37 -10.49 9.70 19.76
N GLN A 38 -11.03 10.56 20.64
CA GLN A 38 -12.43 10.47 21.07
C GLN A 38 -13.45 10.66 19.94
N THR A 39 -13.02 11.13 18.77
CA THR A 39 -13.88 11.35 17.61
C THR A 39 -13.49 10.46 16.43
N PRO A 40 -14.49 10.00 15.64
CA PRO A 40 -14.27 9.29 14.39
C PRO A 40 -13.34 10.04 13.43
N LEU A 41 -12.69 9.30 12.52
CA LEU A 41 -11.92 9.92 11.45
C LEU A 41 -12.87 10.68 10.52
N PRO A 42 -12.61 11.97 10.23
CA PRO A 42 -13.39 12.70 9.24
C PRO A 42 -13.27 12.03 7.86
N THR A 43 -14.35 12.03 7.07
CA THR A 43 -14.36 11.44 5.71
C THR A 43 -13.22 11.97 4.85
N TYR A 44 -13.01 13.28 4.87
CA TYR A 44 -11.91 13.90 4.11
C TYR A 44 -10.52 13.43 4.55
N ALA A 45 -10.35 13.06 5.83
CA ALA A 45 -9.09 12.49 6.28
C ALA A 45 -8.85 11.08 5.72
N ILE A 46 -9.92 10.28 5.60
CA ILE A 46 -9.90 8.95 5.01
C ILE A 46 -9.54 9.05 3.53
N GLU A 47 -10.15 9.99 2.80
CA GLU A 47 -9.87 10.25 1.39
C GLU A 47 -8.40 10.61 1.17
N ILE A 48 -7.85 11.55 1.94
CA ILE A 48 -6.43 11.91 1.88
C ILE A 48 -5.54 10.67 2.08
N VAL A 49 -5.76 9.90 3.15
CA VAL A 49 -4.87 8.76 3.47
C VAL A 49 -4.94 7.69 2.40
N ARG A 50 -6.13 7.37 1.88
CA ARG A 50 -6.29 6.42 0.76
C ARG A 50 -5.62 6.93 -0.50
N GLY A 51 -5.83 8.19 -0.84
CA GLY A 51 -5.22 8.82 -2.00
C GLY A 51 -3.69 8.82 -1.94
N VAL A 52 -3.12 9.20 -0.79
CA VAL A 52 -1.68 9.13 -0.55
C VAL A 52 -1.17 7.69 -0.67
N ALA A 53 -1.90 6.70 -0.15
CA ALA A 53 -1.50 5.30 -0.27
C ALA A 53 -1.50 4.82 -1.73
N SER A 54 -2.56 5.11 -2.48
CA SER A 54 -2.72 4.71 -3.88
C SER A 54 -1.66 5.32 -4.81
N HIS A 55 -1.26 6.57 -4.54
CA HIS A 55 -0.30 7.31 -5.37
C HIS A 55 1.07 7.48 -4.71
N ARG A 56 1.37 6.71 -3.66
CA ARG A 56 2.56 6.88 -2.81
C ARG A 56 3.86 6.96 -3.62
N ARG A 57 3.98 6.11 -4.65
CA ARG A 57 5.18 6.06 -5.50
C ARG A 57 5.37 7.35 -6.29
N THR A 58 4.32 7.87 -6.92
CA THR A 58 4.36 9.09 -7.73
C THR A 58 4.59 10.30 -6.85
N ILE A 59 3.91 10.38 -5.71
CA ILE A 59 4.09 11.42 -4.70
C ILE A 59 5.52 11.44 -4.16
N ASP A 60 6.05 10.29 -3.72
CA ASP A 60 7.41 10.21 -3.18
C ASP A 60 8.47 10.54 -4.23
N LYS A 61 8.26 10.15 -5.51
CA LYS A 61 9.13 10.54 -6.63
C LYS A 61 9.13 12.06 -6.83
N ALA A 62 7.95 12.67 -6.95
CA ALA A 62 7.81 14.11 -7.15
C ALA A 62 8.43 14.92 -6.00
N LEU A 63 8.20 14.51 -4.76
CA LEU A 63 8.81 15.12 -3.58
C LEU A 63 10.33 14.98 -3.60
N GLY A 64 10.86 13.80 -3.95
CA GLY A 64 12.30 13.57 -4.05
C GLY A 64 12.97 14.45 -5.12
N GLU A 65 12.34 14.59 -6.28
CA GLU A 65 12.83 15.46 -7.36
C GLU A 65 12.84 16.93 -6.95
N ALA A 66 11.77 17.40 -6.28
CA ALA A 66 11.69 18.75 -5.73
C ALA A 66 12.73 19.01 -4.62
N LEU A 67 13.18 17.97 -3.92
CA LEU A 67 14.26 18.01 -2.94
C LEU A 67 15.66 17.83 -3.56
N ASN A 68 15.82 18.01 -4.87
CA ASN A 68 17.08 17.78 -5.60
C ASN A 68 17.61 16.33 -5.45
N SER A 69 16.73 15.34 -5.60
CA SER A 69 17.02 13.91 -5.43
C SER A 69 17.45 13.50 -4.02
N TRP A 70 17.12 14.31 -3.00
CA TRP A 70 17.27 13.88 -1.62
C TRP A 70 16.19 12.86 -1.25
N GLU A 71 16.56 11.83 -0.49
CA GLU A 71 15.64 10.77 -0.11
C GLU A 71 14.54 11.32 0.82
N VAL A 72 13.29 11.29 0.38
CA VAL A 72 12.10 11.68 1.17
C VAL A 72 12.08 10.97 2.53
N LYS A 73 12.58 9.74 2.61
CA LYS A 73 12.71 8.96 3.86
C LYS A 73 13.61 9.62 4.92
N ARG A 74 14.51 10.53 4.53
CA ARG A 74 15.39 11.28 5.45
C ARG A 74 14.72 12.50 6.08
N MET A 75 13.61 12.96 5.53
CA MET A 75 12.79 13.97 6.18
C MET A 75 12.31 13.46 7.55
N PRO A 76 12.19 14.33 8.55
CA PRO A 76 11.44 14.01 9.76
C PRO A 76 10.07 13.43 9.39
N ALA A 77 9.63 12.38 10.10
CA ALA A 77 8.43 11.65 9.71
C ALA A 77 7.18 12.55 9.65
N ILE A 78 7.11 13.57 10.51
CA ILE A 78 6.01 14.54 10.50
C ILE A 78 6.04 15.43 9.25
N ASP A 79 7.22 15.87 8.81
CA ASP A 79 7.40 16.70 7.61
C ASP A 79 7.08 15.91 6.35
N ARG A 80 7.50 14.65 6.32
CA ARG A 80 7.16 13.73 5.24
C ARG A 80 5.65 13.50 5.15
N ALA A 81 4.97 13.30 6.28
CA ALA A 81 3.52 13.14 6.31
C ALA A 81 2.80 14.41 5.80
N LEU A 82 3.28 15.60 6.20
CA LEU A 82 2.78 16.89 5.71
C LEU A 82 2.98 17.04 4.20
N ALA A 83 4.20 16.78 3.72
CA ALA A 83 4.54 16.89 2.31
C ALA A 83 3.71 15.93 1.45
N ARG A 84 3.55 14.67 1.86
CA ARG A 84 2.75 13.67 1.14
C ARG A 84 1.28 14.05 1.07
N MET A 85 0.70 14.50 2.19
CA MET A 85 -0.69 14.97 2.23
C MET A 85 -0.91 16.12 1.26
N ALA A 86 -0.06 17.15 1.32
CA ALA A 86 -0.21 18.35 0.50
C ALA A 86 0.04 18.05 -0.98
N ALA A 87 1.06 17.26 -1.30
CA ALA A 87 1.34 16.83 -2.66
C ALA A 87 0.17 16.02 -3.25
N TRP A 88 -0.49 15.16 -2.45
CA TRP A 88 -1.68 14.48 -2.91
C TRP A 88 -2.83 15.45 -3.24
N GLU A 89 -3.08 16.44 -2.37
CA GLU A 89 -4.10 17.46 -2.66
C GLU A 89 -3.78 18.24 -3.94
N ILE A 90 -2.51 18.63 -4.15
CA ILE A 90 -2.07 19.37 -5.33
C ILE A 90 -2.25 18.55 -6.62
N LEU A 91 -1.90 17.27 -6.59
CA LEU A 91 -1.85 16.44 -7.79
C LEU A 91 -3.19 15.79 -8.14
N TYR A 92 -3.99 15.40 -7.14
CA TYR A 92 -5.13 14.51 -7.34
C TYR A 92 -6.45 15.03 -6.80
N ASN A 93 -6.47 16.18 -6.11
CA ASN A 93 -7.70 16.76 -5.61
C ASN A 93 -8.08 18.05 -6.34
N GLU A 94 -8.86 17.90 -7.40
CA GLU A 94 -9.35 19.00 -8.24
C GLU A 94 -10.24 20.01 -7.49
N GLU A 95 -10.79 19.65 -6.33
CA GLU A 95 -11.60 20.56 -5.51
C GLU A 95 -10.76 21.57 -4.70
N ILE A 96 -9.46 21.31 -4.56
CA ILE A 96 -8.56 22.10 -3.72
C ILE A 96 -7.52 22.79 -4.59
N GLN A 97 -7.53 24.13 -4.57
CA GLN A 97 -6.48 24.91 -5.22
C GLN A 97 -5.12 24.63 -4.55
N ALA A 98 -4.07 24.47 -5.36
CA ALA A 98 -2.72 24.16 -4.88
C ALA A 98 -2.24 25.15 -3.80
N GLY A 99 -2.46 26.45 -3.98
CA GLY A 99 -2.12 27.46 -2.98
C GLY A 99 -2.77 27.22 -1.62
N VAL A 100 -4.02 26.75 -1.58
CA VAL A 100 -4.73 26.42 -0.34
C VAL A 100 -4.13 25.16 0.32
N ALA A 101 -3.79 24.14 -0.46
CA ALA A 101 -3.11 22.95 0.05
C ALA A 101 -1.76 23.30 0.67
N ILE A 102 -0.98 24.15 0.00
CA ILE A 102 0.31 24.66 0.49
C ILE A 102 0.10 25.42 1.80
N ASP A 103 -0.76 26.45 1.83
CA ASP A 103 -0.97 27.28 3.02
C ASP A 103 -1.40 26.47 4.25
N GLU A 104 -2.25 25.46 4.06
CA GLU A 104 -2.70 24.56 5.13
C GLU A 104 -1.56 23.65 5.63
N ALA A 105 -0.71 23.15 4.73
CA ALA A 105 0.47 22.40 5.10
C ALA A 105 1.47 23.25 5.90
N LEU A 106 1.71 24.50 5.47
CA LEU A 106 2.57 25.44 6.19
C LEU A 106 2.01 25.79 7.58
N SER A 107 0.70 25.97 7.68
CA SER A 107 0.02 26.23 8.96
C SER A 107 0.15 25.07 9.95
N LEU A 108 0.10 23.83 9.46
CA LEU A 108 0.33 22.63 10.28
C LEU A 108 1.80 22.46 10.64
N ALA A 109 2.73 22.71 9.71
CA ALA A 109 4.17 22.66 9.96
C ALA A 109 4.58 23.60 11.09
N LYS A 110 4.09 24.86 11.07
CA LYS A 110 4.31 25.84 12.14
C LYS A 110 3.83 25.38 13.52
N LYS A 111 2.87 24.45 13.60
CA LYS A 111 2.29 23.96 14.85
C LYS A 111 2.93 22.68 15.35
N TYR A 112 3.42 21.83 14.44
CA TYR A 112 3.77 20.45 14.75
C TYR A 112 5.20 20.07 14.35
N SER A 113 5.94 20.95 13.68
CA SER A 113 7.32 20.71 13.26
C SER A 113 8.26 21.86 13.63
N GLY A 114 9.51 21.80 13.14
CA GLY A 114 10.58 22.77 13.42
C GLY A 114 10.45 24.08 12.64
N GLU A 115 11.18 25.11 13.08
CA GLU A 115 11.10 26.48 12.57
C GLU A 115 11.42 26.60 11.06
N ASP A 116 12.33 25.78 10.54
CA ASP A 116 12.74 25.80 9.12
C ASP A 116 11.79 25.01 8.20
N THR A 117 10.88 24.21 8.78
CA THR A 117 9.99 23.31 8.03
C THR A 117 9.05 24.03 7.07
N PRO A 118 8.40 25.15 7.44
CA PRO A 118 7.48 25.84 6.54
C PRO A 118 8.19 26.31 5.26
N ASP A 119 9.39 26.86 5.36
CA ASP A 119 10.12 27.35 4.18
C ASP A 119 10.56 26.20 3.28
N LEU A 120 11.00 25.09 3.87
CA LEU A 120 11.28 23.85 3.15
C LEU A 120 10.04 23.33 2.40
N LEU A 121 8.91 23.20 3.09
CA LEU A 121 7.67 22.70 2.49
C LEU A 121 7.16 23.63 1.39
N PHE A 122 7.28 24.95 1.56
CA PHE A 122 6.88 25.89 0.51
C PHE A 122 7.69 25.65 -0.76
N GLY A 123 9.03 25.60 -0.66
CA GLY A 123 9.89 25.38 -1.83
C GLY A 123 9.60 24.04 -2.53
N VAL A 124 9.44 22.96 -1.76
CA VAL A 124 9.14 21.63 -2.29
C VAL A 124 7.77 21.59 -2.97
N LEU A 125 6.72 22.04 -2.28
CA LEU A 125 5.36 21.95 -2.78
C LEU A 125 5.09 22.91 -3.94
N SER A 126 5.72 24.09 -3.97
CA SER A 126 5.67 24.99 -5.13
C SER A 126 6.33 24.36 -6.36
N THR A 127 7.41 23.60 -6.17
CA THR A 127 8.05 22.87 -7.28
C THR A 127 7.14 21.75 -7.80
N VAL A 128 6.47 21.03 -6.89
CA VAL A 128 5.49 20.00 -7.26
C VAL A 128 4.31 20.61 -8.02
N ASP A 129 3.75 21.72 -7.54
CA ASP A 129 2.66 22.44 -8.21
C ASP A 129 3.06 22.88 -9.62
N GLN A 130 4.24 23.48 -9.78
CA GLN A 130 4.77 23.91 -11.07
C GLN A 130 4.91 22.76 -12.08
N LYS A 131 5.24 21.56 -11.60
CA LYS A 131 5.42 20.35 -12.42
C LYS A 131 4.21 19.41 -12.45
N SER A 132 3.09 19.80 -11.85
CA SER A 132 1.93 18.92 -11.65
C SER A 132 1.44 18.26 -12.94
N ALA A 133 1.32 19.02 -14.03
CA ALA A 133 0.90 18.50 -15.33
C ALA A 133 1.88 17.47 -15.92
N GLU A 134 3.18 17.68 -15.77
CA GLU A 134 4.23 16.75 -16.21
C GLU A 134 4.18 15.46 -15.39
N ILE A 135 4.10 15.58 -14.06
CA ILE A 135 4.01 14.46 -13.12
C ILE A 135 2.81 13.56 -13.45
N LEU A 136 1.64 14.17 -13.66
CA LEU A 136 0.41 13.44 -13.97
C LEU A 136 0.46 12.79 -15.35
N ALA A 137 1.01 13.47 -16.36
CA ALA A 137 1.20 12.90 -17.69
C ALA A 137 2.11 11.68 -17.67
N ASP A 138 3.22 11.75 -16.93
CA ASP A 138 4.15 10.63 -16.73
C ASP A 138 3.50 9.43 -16.05
N GLU A 139 2.70 9.67 -14.99
CA GLU A 139 1.98 8.60 -14.30
C GLU A 139 0.96 7.94 -15.23
N ILE A 140 0.17 8.73 -15.95
CA ILE A 140 -0.82 8.21 -16.92
C ILE A 140 -0.14 7.39 -18.02
N ALA A 141 0.96 7.88 -18.58
CA ALA A 141 1.71 7.16 -19.61
C ALA A 141 2.19 5.80 -19.10
N TRP A 142 2.73 5.76 -17.87
CA TRP A 142 3.17 4.51 -17.26
C TRP A 142 2.01 3.54 -16.98
N GLN A 143 0.85 4.04 -16.54
CA GLN A 143 -0.33 3.19 -16.32
C GLN A 143 -0.86 2.60 -17.63
N ASN A 144 -0.90 3.40 -18.71
CA ASN A 144 -1.35 2.94 -20.02
C ASN A 144 -0.43 1.86 -20.59
N GLU A 145 0.90 2.07 -20.50
CA GLU A 145 1.88 1.08 -20.94
C GLU A 145 1.72 -0.24 -20.16
N ARG A 146 1.56 -0.17 -18.84
CA ARG A 146 1.33 -1.36 -18.02
C ARG A 146 0.04 -2.08 -18.35
N ALA A 147 -1.04 -1.34 -18.61
CA ALA A 147 -2.31 -1.91 -18.99
C ALA A 147 -2.22 -2.60 -20.37
N ALA A 148 -1.48 -2.01 -21.32
CA ALA A 148 -1.25 -2.61 -22.63
C ALA A 148 -0.45 -3.91 -22.54
N LEU A 149 0.60 -3.96 -21.72
CA LEU A 149 1.39 -5.18 -21.49
C LEU A 149 0.56 -6.28 -20.82
N ALA A 150 -0.23 -5.94 -19.79
CA ALA A 150 -1.10 -6.90 -19.12
C ALA A 150 -2.17 -7.48 -20.08
N ALA A 151 -2.76 -6.63 -20.94
CA ALA A 151 -3.73 -7.08 -21.94
C ALA A 151 -3.10 -7.98 -23.01
N ALA A 152 -1.82 -7.75 -23.38
CA ALA A 152 -1.10 -8.61 -24.30
C ALA A 152 -0.80 -9.99 -23.69
N ASP A 153 -0.38 -10.03 -22.43
CA ASP A 153 -0.16 -11.29 -21.69
C ASP A 153 -1.46 -12.10 -21.53
N GLU A 154 -2.59 -11.43 -21.28
CA GLU A 154 -3.91 -12.08 -21.23
C GLU A 154 -4.36 -12.63 -22.60
N ALA A 155 -4.06 -11.92 -23.69
CA ALA A 155 -4.39 -12.37 -25.05
C ALA A 155 -3.54 -13.57 -25.51
N ASP A 156 -2.27 -13.65 -25.09
CA ASP A 156 -1.42 -14.82 -25.33
C ASP A 156 -1.80 -16.01 -24.44
N ALA A 157 -2.36 -15.78 -23.25
CA ALA A 157 -2.84 -16.84 -22.35
C ALA A 157 -4.16 -17.49 -22.81
N ASP A 158 -5.01 -16.77 -23.55
CA ASP A 158 -6.28 -17.30 -24.13
C ASP A 158 -6.11 -17.86 -25.55
N ALA A 159 -4.87 -17.93 -26.06
CA ALA A 159 -4.59 -18.60 -27.32
C ALA A 159 -4.91 -20.10 -27.19
N PRO A 160 -5.77 -20.67 -28.07
CA PRO A 160 -6.11 -22.08 -28.01
C PRO A 160 -4.83 -22.90 -28.20
N THR A 161 -4.48 -23.70 -27.20
CA THR A 161 -3.42 -24.70 -27.32
C THR A 161 -3.81 -25.63 -28.47
N GLN A 162 -3.20 -25.45 -29.64
CA GLN A 162 -3.41 -26.34 -30.78
C GLN A 162 -2.79 -27.70 -30.41
N ASP A 163 -3.67 -28.57 -29.94
CA ASP A 163 -3.72 -30.02 -30.14
C ASP A 163 -2.41 -30.67 -30.62
N ALA A 164 -1.61 -31.14 -29.66
CA ALA A 164 -0.70 -32.25 -29.94
C ALA A 164 -1.53 -33.54 -29.92
N SER A 165 -1.97 -33.92 -31.12
CA SER A 165 -2.78 -35.10 -31.40
C SER A 165 -2.28 -36.35 -30.68
N ALA A 166 -3.20 -37.01 -29.97
CA ALA A 166 -3.10 -38.42 -29.66
C ALA A 166 -3.22 -39.26 -30.95
N PRO A 167 -2.53 -40.41 -31.03
CA PRO A 167 -3.06 -41.56 -31.72
C PRO A 167 -3.46 -42.64 -30.70
N ALA A 168 -4.67 -43.16 -30.91
CA ALA A 168 -5.24 -44.29 -30.19
C ALA A 168 -4.57 -45.63 -30.59
N GLU A 169 -4.90 -46.64 -29.77
CA GLU A 169 -4.80 -48.11 -29.97
C GLU A 169 -3.47 -48.79 -29.59
N ASP A 170 -3.46 -49.49 -28.45
CA ASP A 170 -3.80 -50.93 -28.42
C ASP A 170 -4.03 -51.38 -26.96
N THR A 171 -5.12 -52.11 -26.71
CA THR A 171 -5.41 -52.74 -25.42
C THR A 171 -5.60 -54.23 -25.67
N PRO A 172 -4.84 -55.12 -25.01
CA PRO A 172 -5.33 -56.47 -24.76
C PRO A 172 -5.93 -56.53 -23.36
N SER A 173 -7.21 -56.90 -23.34
CA SER A 173 -7.95 -57.35 -22.18
C SER A 173 -7.25 -58.54 -21.50
N ASP A 174 -7.30 -58.56 -20.17
CA ASP A 174 -7.58 -59.79 -19.41
C ASP A 174 -8.15 -59.41 -18.03
N GLU A 175 -9.39 -59.81 -17.80
CA GLU A 175 -10.10 -59.87 -16.51
C GLU A 175 -10.37 -61.37 -16.23
N PRO A 176 -10.83 -61.78 -15.02
CA PRO A 176 -10.47 -61.34 -13.68
C PRO A 176 -10.09 -62.56 -12.81
N THR A 177 -9.53 -62.36 -11.62
CA THR A 177 -9.67 -63.39 -10.57
C THR A 177 -9.90 -62.73 -9.21
N SER A 178 -11.11 -62.99 -8.74
CA SER A 178 -11.64 -62.87 -7.40
C SER A 178 -10.66 -63.34 -6.29
N GLU A 179 -10.68 -62.69 -5.13
CA GLU A 179 -11.33 -63.22 -3.92
C GLU A 179 -11.07 -62.34 -2.69
N GLU A 180 -12.06 -62.36 -1.81
CA GLU A 180 -12.14 -61.73 -0.50
C GLU A 180 -11.04 -62.16 0.48
N SER A 181 -10.61 -61.25 1.37
CA SER A 181 -10.46 -61.54 2.81
C SER A 181 -10.02 -60.27 3.55
N LEU A 182 -10.90 -59.70 4.37
CA LEU A 182 -11.09 -59.97 5.82
C LEU A 182 -10.10 -59.19 6.70
N PHE A 183 -10.69 -58.30 7.53
CA PHE A 183 -10.50 -58.16 8.99
C PHE A 183 -9.07 -58.42 9.54
N SER A 184 -8.42 -57.54 10.31
CA SER A 184 -8.86 -56.95 11.59
C SER A 184 -7.77 -56.01 12.14
N PRO A 185 -8.10 -55.05 13.02
CA PRO A 185 -7.13 -54.23 13.75
C PRO A 185 -6.54 -54.96 14.97
N ALA A 186 -5.41 -54.48 15.48
CA ALA A 186 -5.00 -54.67 16.87
C ALA A 186 -4.12 -53.51 17.34
N GLU A 187 -4.56 -52.92 18.45
CA GLU A 187 -3.85 -52.04 19.36
C GLU A 187 -2.63 -52.74 19.97
N ASP A 188 -1.69 -51.94 20.49
CA ASP A 188 -1.41 -51.84 21.94
C ASP A 188 0.09 -51.60 22.24
N SER A 189 0.29 -50.95 23.39
CA SER A 189 1.52 -50.78 24.18
C SER A 189 2.45 -49.66 23.69
N ALA A 190 2.35 -48.43 24.20
CA ALA A 190 2.62 -48.03 25.59
C ALA A 190 3.94 -48.59 26.12
N ASP A 191 4.96 -47.73 26.17
CA ASP A 191 5.87 -47.74 27.31
C ASP A 191 6.21 -46.27 27.67
N SER A 192 5.70 -45.88 28.83
CA SER A 192 6.20 -44.76 29.65
C SER A 192 7.50 -45.17 30.32
N ILE A 193 8.08 -44.26 31.13
CA ILE A 193 9.23 -44.39 32.06
C ILE A 193 10.43 -43.61 31.49
N THR A 194 10.92 -42.50 32.06
CA THR A 194 10.69 -41.85 33.36
C THR A 194 11.35 -40.46 33.31
N GLU A 195 10.79 -39.54 34.09
CA GLU A 195 11.46 -38.34 34.61
C GLU A 195 12.74 -38.67 35.39
N ASP A 196 13.73 -37.78 35.39
CA ASP A 196 14.04 -37.02 36.60
C ASP A 196 14.91 -35.77 36.32
N PRO A 197 14.89 -34.75 37.19
CA PRO A 197 15.31 -33.38 36.90
C PRO A 197 16.60 -32.95 37.62
N GLN A 198 17.00 -31.71 37.29
CA GLN A 198 17.90 -30.79 38.01
C GLN A 198 19.42 -31.01 37.92
N GLY A 199 20.14 -29.93 37.58
CA GLY A 199 21.58 -29.86 37.81
C GLY A 199 22.29 -28.65 37.19
N ASN A 200 22.20 -27.50 37.88
CA ASN A 200 23.08 -26.31 37.84
C ASN A 200 22.75 -25.15 36.88
#